data_AF-A0A7S1H1H1-F1
#
_entry.id   AF-A0A7S1H1H1-F1
#
_cell.length_a   1.000
_cell.length_b   1.000
_cell.length_c   1.000
_cell.angle_alpha   90.00
_cell.angle_beta   90.00
_cell.angle_gamma   90.00
#
_symmetry.space_group_name_H-M   'P 1'
#
loop_
_entity.id
_entity.type
_entity.pdbx_description
1 polymer ?
#
loop_
_entity_poly.entity_id
_entity_poly.type
_entity_poly.pdbx_seq_one_letter_code
_entity_poly.pdbx_strand_id
1 'polypeptide(L)'
;HYEGGHKLLYRKIRDLYHWKLDWALGAGPLGASTASFDEYMNRLKVFAEDAGRVAGHMQVEEFPDDMRRWINPAADPCDNFFTFACGHWSETEGKEIADDASSNALQWDIMDKQIEDAMKVLLLEGEGPAADLYRSCMKEATPADSAKVIEPWLDLVDTVVDNVTFASAVAAINNADMNMLFNWYVDVDSWNQTRYAFFFRPVSSTISEAVLTDGQSKWAKKHLGYFHDFIVALATLSGYDDDTAAEDARNVISVETQLAFNQNGTESGYDQWVDRDYLQIEIPSFDWDVWFDAIGFGTVGLEPDPNATDVDDYGQPFD
;
A
#
# COMPACT_ATOMS: atom_id res chain seq x y z
N HIS A 1 22.81 36.32 26.72
CA HIS A 1 22.25 37.56 27.29
C HIS A 1 20.89 37.86 26.65
N TYR A 2 19.79 37.31 27.17
CA TYR A 2 18.42 37.81 26.95
C TYR A 2 17.51 37.19 28.03
N GLU A 3 17.75 37.51 29.31
CA GLU A 3 16.93 37.02 30.44
C GLU A 3 16.02 38.10 31.08
N GLY A 4 15.90 39.28 30.46
CA GLY A 4 15.20 40.43 31.06
C GLY A 4 13.84 40.81 30.46
N GLY A 5 13.51 40.37 29.24
CA GLY A 5 12.36 40.90 28.49
C GLY A 5 11.00 40.28 28.83
N HIS A 6 10.95 38.96 29.04
CA HIS A 6 9.69 38.22 29.14
C HIS A 6 8.93 38.44 30.47
N LYS A 7 9.63 38.66 31.59
CA LYS A 7 8.99 38.91 32.90
C LYS A 7 8.34 40.30 33.02
N LEU A 8 8.83 41.29 32.26
CA LEU A 8 8.26 42.65 32.23
C LEU A 8 7.02 42.75 31.34
N LEU A 9 6.95 41.97 30.26
CA LEU A 9 5.75 41.86 29.43
C LEU A 9 4.62 41.15 30.19
N TYR A 10 4.92 40.04 30.87
CA TYR A 10 3.92 39.24 31.61
C TYR A 10 3.27 40.01 32.78
N ARG A 11 4.03 40.86 33.49
CA ARG A 11 3.50 41.71 34.58
C ARG A 11 2.68 42.89 34.08
N LYS A 12 3.05 43.54 32.97
CA LYS A 12 2.24 44.62 32.37
C LYS A 12 0.95 44.10 31.75
N ILE A 13 0.95 42.87 31.24
CA ILE A 13 -0.26 42.21 30.71
C ILE A 13 -1.23 41.87 31.85
N ARG A 14 -0.76 41.35 32.99
CA ARG A 14 -1.63 40.99 34.13
C ARG A 14 -2.44 42.16 34.70
N ASP A 15 -1.85 43.34 34.79
CA ASP A 15 -2.51 44.53 35.37
C ASP A 15 -3.41 45.26 34.34
N LEU A 16 -3.23 45.02 33.03
CA LEU A 16 -4.14 45.45 31.96
C LEU A 16 -5.26 44.45 31.66
N TYR A 17 -5.08 43.18 32.06
CA TYR A 17 -6.03 42.10 31.81
C TYR A 17 -7.36 42.39 32.50
N HIS A 18 -7.37 42.73 33.79
CA HIS A 18 -8.63 42.87 34.53
C HIS A 18 -9.56 43.97 33.98
N TRP A 19 -9.03 45.11 33.53
CA TRP A 19 -9.87 46.18 32.96
C TRP A 19 -10.32 45.86 31.52
N LYS A 20 -9.41 45.42 30.65
CA LYS A 20 -9.77 45.22 29.23
C LYS A 20 -10.57 43.95 28.97
N LEU A 21 -10.40 42.90 29.77
CA LEU A 21 -11.23 41.70 29.67
C LEU A 21 -12.66 42.00 30.12
N ASP A 22 -12.86 42.73 31.21
CA ASP A 22 -14.22 43.10 31.66
C ASP A 22 -14.99 43.86 30.57
N TRP A 23 -14.34 44.81 29.88
CA TRP A 23 -14.95 45.53 28.76
C TRP A 23 -15.20 44.63 27.53
N ALA A 24 -14.24 43.76 27.16
CA ALA A 24 -14.37 42.83 26.03
C ALA A 24 -15.42 41.74 26.26
N LEU A 25 -15.64 41.35 27.53
CA LEU A 25 -16.65 40.39 27.94
C LEU A 25 -18.00 41.06 28.25
N GLY A 26 -18.20 42.34 27.93
CA GLY A 26 -19.47 43.04 28.13
C GLY A 26 -19.87 43.25 29.59
N ALA A 27 -18.92 43.22 30.52
CA ALA A 27 -19.13 43.71 31.88
C ALA A 27 -18.99 45.23 31.86
N GLY A 28 -20.04 45.94 32.29
CA GLY A 28 -19.95 47.37 32.57
C GLY A 28 -18.85 47.68 33.60
N PRO A 29 -18.46 48.96 33.78
CA PRO A 29 -17.42 49.36 34.73
C PRO A 29 -17.66 48.70 36.11
N LEU A 30 -16.58 48.17 36.68
CA LEU A 30 -16.53 47.38 37.92
C LEU A 30 -17.63 47.79 38.93
N GLY A 31 -18.65 46.93 39.05
CA GLY A 31 -19.76 47.09 40.01
C GLY A 31 -21.18 47.04 39.44
N ALA A 32 -21.36 47.01 38.11
CA ALA A 32 -22.70 46.99 37.49
C ALA A 32 -23.12 45.63 36.91
N SER A 33 -22.28 44.60 36.98
CA SER A 33 -22.58 43.28 36.45
C SER A 33 -23.32 42.44 37.50
N THR A 34 -24.58 42.10 37.22
CA THR A 34 -25.35 41.08 37.96
C THR A 34 -25.04 39.65 37.49
N ALA A 35 -24.06 39.49 36.60
CA ALA A 35 -23.70 38.19 36.04
C ALA A 35 -23.11 37.29 37.13
N SER A 36 -23.56 36.05 37.22
CA SER A 36 -22.99 35.08 38.15
C SER A 36 -21.55 34.74 37.74
N PHE A 37 -20.77 34.18 38.68
CA PHE A 37 -19.42 33.68 38.38
C PHE A 37 -19.44 32.70 37.19
N ASP A 38 -20.46 31.86 37.08
CA ASP A 38 -20.65 30.93 35.96
C ASP A 38 -20.85 31.66 34.62
N GLU A 39 -21.61 32.76 34.61
CA GLU A 39 -21.81 33.58 33.41
C GLU A 39 -20.49 34.27 32.99
N TYR A 40 -19.69 34.75 33.95
CA TYR A 40 -18.36 35.30 33.68
C TYR A 40 -17.40 34.24 33.12
N MET A 41 -17.36 33.05 33.73
CA MET A 41 -16.52 31.94 33.26
C MET A 41 -16.94 31.45 31.87
N ASN A 42 -18.24 31.46 31.55
CA ASN A 42 -18.73 31.14 30.21
C ASN A 42 -18.30 32.18 29.19
N ARG A 43 -18.40 33.48 29.49
CA ARG A 43 -17.93 34.54 28.59
C ARG A 43 -16.43 34.45 28.33
N LEU A 44 -15.64 34.16 29.37
CA LEU A 44 -14.20 33.92 29.26
C LEU A 44 -13.86 32.77 28.31
N LYS A 45 -14.60 31.66 28.38
CA LYS A 45 -14.41 30.51 27.48
C LYS A 45 -14.69 30.91 26.03
N VAL A 46 -15.81 31.58 25.78
CA VAL A 46 -16.17 32.07 24.44
C VAL A 46 -15.09 33.00 23.88
N PHE A 47 -14.57 33.93 24.69
CA PHE A 47 -13.49 34.82 24.25
C PHE A 47 -12.18 34.08 23.96
N ALA A 48 -11.83 33.07 24.77
CA ALA A 48 -10.65 32.25 24.54
C ALA A 48 -10.79 31.41 23.25
N GLU A 49 -11.98 30.87 22.99
CA GLU A 49 -12.31 30.16 21.74
C GLU A 49 -12.20 31.09 20.52
N ASP A 50 -12.78 32.29 20.59
CA ASP A 50 -12.70 33.28 19.50
C ASP A 50 -11.25 33.74 19.24
N ALA A 51 -10.48 33.99 20.31
CA ALA A 51 -9.06 34.34 20.20
C ALA A 51 -8.24 33.18 19.60
N GLY A 52 -8.55 31.94 19.96
CA GLY A 52 -7.96 30.74 19.38
C GLY A 52 -8.24 30.62 17.88
N ARG A 53 -9.49 30.87 17.46
CA ARG A 53 -9.86 30.89 16.03
C ARG A 53 -9.10 31.95 15.25
N VAL A 54 -9.04 33.18 15.76
CA VAL A 54 -8.29 34.27 15.10
C VAL A 54 -6.80 33.93 14.99
N ALA A 55 -6.20 33.39 16.06
CA ALA A 55 -4.81 32.96 16.05
C ALA A 55 -4.57 31.84 15.02
N GLY A 56 -5.47 30.85 14.93
CA GLY A 56 -5.42 29.79 13.92
C GLY A 56 -5.50 30.34 12.50
N HIS A 57 -6.40 31.29 12.23
CA HIS A 57 -6.49 31.97 10.93
C HIS A 57 -5.23 32.78 10.58
N MET A 58 -4.64 33.49 11.55
CA MET A 58 -3.39 34.23 11.33
C MET A 58 -2.21 33.29 11.10
N GLN A 59 -2.17 32.15 11.78
CA GLN A 59 -1.09 31.17 11.64
C GLN A 59 -1.05 30.56 10.23
N VAL A 60 -2.21 30.37 9.60
CA VAL A 60 -2.30 29.78 8.26
C VAL A 60 -2.22 30.81 7.14
N GLU A 61 -2.25 32.12 7.45
CA GLU A 61 -2.26 33.18 6.44
C GLU A 61 -0.99 33.17 5.56
N GLU A 62 0.15 32.73 6.09
CA GLU A 62 1.39 32.66 5.32
C GLU A 62 1.50 31.39 4.45
N PHE A 63 0.56 30.45 4.55
CA PHE A 63 0.60 29.22 3.76
C PHE A 63 0.15 29.45 2.30
N PRO A 64 0.65 28.63 1.36
CA PRO A 64 0.17 28.59 -0.02
C PRO A 64 -1.36 28.43 -0.12
N ASP A 65 -1.95 29.03 -1.16
CA ASP A 65 -3.42 29.05 -1.37
C ASP A 65 -4.05 27.66 -1.38
N ASP A 66 -3.38 26.72 -2.04
CA ASP A 66 -3.78 25.32 -2.13
C ASP A 66 -3.79 24.64 -0.76
N MET A 67 -2.81 24.91 0.11
CA MET A 67 -2.81 24.40 1.48
C MET A 67 -3.91 25.04 2.34
N ARG A 68 -4.07 26.37 2.28
CA ARG A 68 -5.07 27.10 3.07
C ARG A 68 -6.49 26.64 2.78
N ARG A 69 -6.77 26.24 1.54
CA ARG A 69 -8.08 25.72 1.11
C ARG A 69 -8.51 24.49 1.92
N TRP A 70 -7.58 23.65 2.35
CA TRP A 70 -7.88 22.33 2.94
C TRP A 70 -7.74 22.27 4.45
N ILE A 71 -7.04 23.24 5.04
CA ILE A 71 -6.85 23.38 6.48
C ILE A 71 -8.14 23.93 7.13
N ASN A 72 -8.52 23.37 8.28
CA ASN A 72 -9.53 23.92 9.18
C ASN A 72 -8.85 24.71 10.31
N PRO A 73 -8.69 26.04 10.17
CA PRO A 73 -8.04 26.88 11.18
C PRO A 73 -8.85 27.07 12.48
N ALA A 74 -10.09 26.58 12.53
CA ALA A 74 -10.90 26.60 13.74
C ALA A 74 -10.63 25.40 14.67
N ALA A 75 -9.95 24.36 14.19
CA ALA A 75 -9.50 23.25 15.02
C ALA A 75 -8.18 23.58 15.74
N ASP A 76 -8.04 23.15 17.00
CA ASP A 76 -6.78 23.30 17.74
C ASP A 76 -5.75 22.26 17.24
N PRO A 77 -4.63 22.68 16.64
CA PRO A 77 -3.59 21.75 16.18
C PRO A 77 -2.92 20.97 17.32
N CYS A 78 -2.97 21.45 18.58
CA CYS A 78 -2.41 20.76 19.74
C CYS A 78 -3.31 19.62 20.24
N ASP A 79 -4.62 19.69 19.98
CA ASP A 79 -5.58 18.67 20.36
C ASP A 79 -5.73 17.61 19.26
N ASN A 80 -5.95 18.06 18.02
CA ASN A 80 -6.09 17.17 16.86
C ASN A 80 -5.52 17.81 15.60
N PHE A 81 -4.23 17.57 15.37
CA PHE A 81 -3.53 18.08 14.20
C PHE A 81 -4.13 17.59 12.87
N PHE A 82 -4.73 16.39 12.83
CA PHE A 82 -5.38 15.88 11.62
C PHE A 82 -6.62 16.72 11.26
N THR A 83 -7.48 17.02 12.24
CA THR A 83 -8.65 17.88 11.98
C THR A 83 -8.23 19.29 11.60
N PHE A 84 -7.19 19.84 12.22
CA PHE A 84 -6.64 21.13 11.80
C PHE A 84 -6.12 21.07 10.36
N ALA A 85 -5.23 20.13 10.03
CA ALA A 85 -4.56 20.10 8.73
C ALA A 85 -5.47 19.67 7.56
N CYS A 86 -6.41 18.74 7.80
CA CYS A 86 -7.19 18.08 6.75
C CYS A 86 -8.70 18.33 6.86
N GLY A 87 -9.17 19.01 7.91
CA GLY A 87 -10.59 19.05 8.28
C GLY A 87 -11.51 19.55 7.17
N HIS A 88 -11.16 20.65 6.49
CA HIS A 88 -12.00 21.14 5.39
C HIS A 88 -12.04 20.16 4.23
N TRP A 89 -10.91 19.51 3.89
CA TRP A 89 -10.90 18.49 2.84
C TRP A 89 -11.78 17.29 3.21
N SER A 90 -11.64 16.75 4.43
CA SER A 90 -12.45 15.60 4.90
C SER A 90 -13.95 15.90 4.98
N GLU A 91 -14.34 17.16 5.18
CA GLU A 91 -15.75 17.59 5.22
C GLU A 91 -16.33 17.92 3.83
N THR A 92 -15.48 18.09 2.82
CA THR A 92 -15.85 18.45 1.45
C THR A 92 -15.51 17.33 0.48
N GLU A 93 -14.44 17.48 -0.31
CA GLU A 93 -14.07 16.56 -1.39
C GLU A 93 -13.68 15.16 -0.85
N GLY A 94 -13.03 15.09 0.31
CA GLY A 94 -12.58 13.84 0.92
C GLY A 94 -13.71 13.02 1.56
N LYS A 95 -14.92 13.58 1.64
CA LYS A 95 -16.09 12.90 2.21
C LYS A 95 -16.66 11.85 1.25
N GLU A 96 -16.59 12.12 -0.04
CA GLU A 96 -17.11 11.24 -1.08
C GLU A 96 -15.95 10.43 -1.66
N ILE A 97 -16.02 9.13 -1.44
CA ILE A 97 -15.17 8.16 -2.15
C ILE A 97 -15.99 7.73 -3.36
N ALA A 98 -15.43 7.89 -4.56
CA ALA A 98 -16.09 7.51 -5.80
C ALA A 98 -16.39 6.00 -5.82
N ASP A 99 -17.43 5.59 -6.57
CA ASP A 99 -17.88 4.18 -6.62
C ASP A 99 -16.79 3.22 -7.13
N ASP A 100 -15.82 3.73 -7.89
CA ASP A 100 -14.67 3.02 -8.45
C ASP A 100 -13.39 3.13 -7.60
N ALA A 101 -13.47 3.78 -6.43
CA ALA A 101 -12.33 3.97 -5.53
C ALA A 101 -12.57 3.28 -4.17
N SER A 102 -11.50 2.77 -3.57
CA SER A 102 -11.53 2.19 -2.21
C SER A 102 -11.11 3.20 -1.13
N SER A 103 -10.47 4.30 -1.53
CA SER A 103 -10.05 5.41 -0.68
C SER A 103 -9.99 6.70 -1.49
N ASN A 104 -9.94 7.83 -0.79
CA ASN A 104 -9.64 9.14 -1.36
C ASN A 104 -8.61 9.82 -0.44
N ALA A 105 -7.60 10.47 -1.01
CA ALA A 105 -6.50 11.11 -0.32
C ALA A 105 -6.02 12.32 -1.12
N LEU A 106 -6.10 13.50 -0.50
CA LEU A 106 -5.67 14.76 -1.10
C LEU A 106 -4.26 14.71 -1.73
N GLN A 107 -3.32 14.07 -1.04
CA GLN A 107 -1.90 14.09 -1.39
C GLN A 107 -1.54 13.24 -2.62
N TRP A 108 -2.30 12.18 -2.91
CA TRP A 108 -2.01 11.22 -3.98
C TRP A 108 -3.04 11.37 -5.10
N ASP A 109 -4.32 11.15 -4.80
CA ASP A 109 -5.36 10.96 -5.82
C ASP A 109 -5.62 12.21 -6.67
N ILE A 110 -5.49 13.42 -6.09
CA ILE A 110 -5.64 14.65 -6.88
C ILE A 110 -4.47 14.84 -7.84
N MET A 111 -3.25 14.54 -7.40
CA MET A 111 -2.05 14.69 -8.23
C MET A 111 -2.01 13.61 -9.31
N ASP A 112 -2.31 12.37 -8.94
CA ASP A 112 -2.38 11.24 -9.87
C ASP A 112 -3.44 11.52 -10.94
N LYS A 113 -4.62 12.00 -10.57
CA LYS A 113 -5.65 12.40 -11.53
C LYS A 113 -5.18 13.47 -12.52
N GLN A 114 -4.48 14.50 -12.04
CA GLN A 114 -3.96 15.56 -12.91
C GLN A 114 -2.90 15.04 -13.89
N ILE A 115 -2.00 14.18 -13.39
CA ILE A 115 -0.96 13.54 -14.22
C ILE A 115 -1.62 12.62 -15.24
N GLU A 116 -2.56 11.78 -14.82
CA GLU A 116 -3.32 10.89 -15.70
C GLU A 116 -4.04 11.67 -16.80
N ASP A 117 -4.75 12.75 -16.46
CA ASP A 117 -5.50 13.53 -17.45
C ASP A 117 -4.56 14.19 -18.47
N ALA A 118 -3.38 14.66 -18.03
CA ALA A 118 -2.35 15.14 -18.94
C ALA A 118 -1.75 14.01 -19.81
N MET A 119 -1.49 12.84 -19.22
CA MET A 119 -0.97 11.66 -19.93
C MET A 119 -1.97 11.15 -20.97
N LYS A 120 -3.27 11.11 -20.67
CA LYS A 120 -4.32 10.70 -21.61
C LYS A 120 -4.27 11.51 -22.89
N VAL A 121 -4.15 12.83 -22.78
CA VAL A 121 -4.03 13.73 -23.95
C VAL A 121 -2.79 13.38 -24.77
N LEU A 122 -1.64 13.22 -24.11
CA LEU A 122 -0.37 12.90 -24.78
C LEU A 122 -0.38 11.52 -25.45
N LEU A 123 -0.99 10.52 -24.83
CA LEU A 123 -0.98 9.14 -25.30
C LEU A 123 -2.04 8.88 -26.39
N LEU A 124 -3.15 9.61 -26.39
CA LEU A 124 -4.15 9.51 -27.45
C LEU A 124 -3.61 10.02 -28.79
N GLU A 125 -2.95 11.18 -28.77
CA GLU A 125 -2.46 11.86 -29.98
C GLU A 125 -0.99 11.54 -30.29
N GLY A 126 -0.25 10.95 -29.35
CA GLY A 126 1.17 10.67 -29.47
C GLY A 126 1.50 9.48 -30.37
N GLU A 127 2.79 9.38 -30.71
CA GLU A 127 3.36 8.28 -31.50
C GLU A 127 4.32 7.43 -30.65
N GLY A 128 4.55 6.19 -31.08
CA GLY A 128 5.50 5.26 -30.47
C GLY A 128 4.88 4.28 -29.47
N PRO A 129 5.71 3.39 -28.89
CA PRO A 129 5.23 2.19 -28.19
C PRO A 129 4.29 2.47 -27.01
N ALA A 130 4.53 3.54 -26.25
CA ALA A 130 3.67 3.90 -25.11
C ALA A 130 2.26 4.32 -25.57
N ALA A 131 2.17 5.11 -26.64
CA ALA A 131 0.90 5.53 -27.21
C ALA A 131 0.17 4.36 -27.89
N ASP A 132 0.91 3.46 -28.53
CA ASP A 132 0.35 2.23 -29.13
C ASP A 132 -0.21 1.28 -28.07
N LEU A 133 0.51 1.08 -26.96
CA LEU A 133 0.04 0.30 -25.81
C LEU A 133 -1.19 0.95 -25.16
N TYR A 134 -1.17 2.25 -24.94
CA TYR A 134 -2.33 2.96 -24.39
C TYR A 134 -3.57 2.76 -25.28
N ARG A 135 -3.42 2.97 -26.60
CA ARG A 135 -4.52 2.77 -27.54
C ARG A 135 -4.94 1.31 -27.71
N SER A 136 -4.07 0.33 -27.44
CA SER A 136 -4.48 -1.07 -27.45
C SER A 136 -5.39 -1.40 -26.27
N CYS A 137 -5.12 -0.85 -25.08
CA CYS A 137 -5.97 -1.01 -23.89
C CYS A 137 -7.36 -0.36 -24.04
N MET A 138 -7.47 0.72 -24.82
CA MET A 138 -8.74 1.43 -25.03
C MET A 138 -9.65 0.77 -26.09
N LYS A 139 -9.15 -0.22 -26.83
CA LYS A 139 -9.97 -0.95 -27.79
C LYS A 139 -10.92 -1.87 -27.05
N GLU A 140 -12.18 -1.87 -27.47
CA GLU A 140 -13.13 -2.88 -27.00
C GLU A 140 -12.62 -4.28 -27.40
N ALA A 141 -12.58 -5.18 -26.42
CA ALA A 141 -12.28 -6.59 -26.64
C ALA A 141 -13.58 -7.39 -26.62
N THR A 142 -13.75 -8.32 -27.57
CA THR A 142 -14.84 -9.29 -27.49
C THR A 142 -14.44 -10.46 -26.59
N PRO A 143 -15.39 -11.23 -26.02
CA PRO A 143 -15.06 -12.45 -25.28
C PRO A 143 -14.19 -13.43 -26.08
N ALA A 144 -14.36 -13.49 -27.41
CA ALA A 144 -13.54 -14.32 -28.29
C ALA A 144 -12.11 -13.78 -28.45
N ASP A 145 -11.90 -12.46 -28.35
CA ASP A 145 -10.55 -11.89 -28.34
C ASP A 145 -9.85 -12.17 -27.01
N SER A 146 -10.58 -12.06 -25.89
CA SER A 146 -10.07 -12.40 -24.56
C SER A 146 -9.70 -13.88 -24.45
N ALA A 147 -10.54 -14.78 -24.98
CA ALA A 147 -10.28 -16.22 -24.97
C ALA A 147 -8.94 -16.56 -25.66
N LYS A 148 -8.68 -15.99 -26.84
CA LYS A 148 -7.41 -16.21 -27.57
C LYS A 148 -6.16 -15.79 -26.81
N VAL A 149 -6.27 -14.82 -25.89
CA VAL A 149 -5.13 -14.37 -25.08
C VAL A 149 -4.82 -15.37 -23.95
N ILE A 150 -5.86 -16.03 -23.42
CA ILE A 150 -5.74 -16.94 -22.27
C ILE A 150 -5.54 -18.40 -22.73
N GLU A 151 -6.07 -18.80 -23.89
CA GLU A 151 -5.97 -20.15 -24.47
C GLU A 151 -4.55 -20.75 -24.41
N PRO A 152 -3.47 -20.05 -24.81
CA PRO A 152 -2.12 -20.61 -24.74
C PRO A 152 -1.67 -20.98 -23.32
N TRP A 153 -2.18 -20.28 -22.30
CA TRP A 153 -1.88 -20.57 -20.90
C TRP A 153 -2.69 -21.76 -20.38
N LEU A 154 -3.94 -21.91 -20.84
CA LEU A 154 -4.75 -23.10 -20.53
C LEU A 154 -4.15 -24.35 -21.19
N ASP A 155 -3.77 -24.25 -22.47
CA ASP A 155 -3.09 -25.32 -23.20
C ASP A 155 -1.78 -25.72 -22.51
N LEU A 156 -1.02 -24.75 -21.98
CA LEU A 156 0.20 -25.03 -21.22
C LEU A 156 -0.10 -25.84 -19.96
N VAL A 157 -1.14 -25.48 -19.20
CA VAL A 157 -1.55 -26.20 -17.99
C VAL A 157 -1.95 -27.65 -18.31
N ASP A 158 -2.62 -27.89 -19.43
CA ASP A 158 -3.01 -29.24 -19.87
C ASP A 158 -1.80 -30.14 -20.20
N THR A 159 -0.61 -29.57 -20.42
CA THR A 159 0.62 -30.35 -20.63
C THR A 159 1.28 -30.83 -19.34
N VAL A 160 0.84 -30.33 -18.18
CA VAL A 160 1.45 -30.64 -16.88
C VAL A 160 1.00 -32.01 -16.41
N VAL A 161 1.90 -32.99 -16.48
CA VAL A 161 1.61 -34.40 -16.11
C VAL A 161 2.64 -35.00 -15.15
N ASP A 162 3.77 -34.32 -14.96
CA ASP A 162 4.88 -34.72 -14.09
C ASP A 162 5.68 -33.50 -13.62
N ASN A 163 6.71 -33.72 -12.79
CA ASN A 163 7.51 -32.64 -12.21
C ASN A 163 8.31 -31.85 -13.26
N VAL A 164 8.70 -32.48 -14.37
CA VAL A 164 9.50 -31.83 -15.44
C VAL A 164 8.63 -30.87 -16.23
N THR A 165 7.46 -31.34 -16.65
CA THR A 165 6.45 -30.52 -17.34
C THR A 165 5.91 -29.42 -16.42
N PHE A 166 5.75 -29.71 -15.12
CA PHE A 166 5.41 -28.71 -14.12
C PHE A 166 6.46 -27.61 -14.01
N ALA A 167 7.74 -27.95 -13.81
CA ALA A 167 8.84 -26.98 -13.73
C ALA A 167 8.96 -26.14 -15.01
N SER A 168 8.78 -26.76 -16.18
CA SER A 168 8.77 -26.07 -17.48
C SER A 168 7.60 -25.09 -17.61
N ALA A 169 6.40 -25.47 -17.16
CA ALA A 169 5.23 -24.60 -17.15
C ALA A 169 5.43 -23.41 -16.18
N VAL A 170 5.98 -23.68 -14.99
CA VAL A 170 6.34 -22.64 -14.01
C VAL A 170 7.34 -21.65 -14.62
N ALA A 171 8.36 -22.13 -15.34
CA ALA A 171 9.32 -21.27 -16.01
C ALA A 171 8.67 -20.39 -17.09
N ALA A 172 7.77 -20.96 -17.91
CA ALA A 172 7.07 -20.21 -18.95
C ALA A 172 6.17 -19.10 -18.36
N ILE A 173 5.45 -19.40 -17.27
CA ILE A 173 4.61 -18.44 -16.54
C ILE A 173 5.48 -17.33 -15.92
N ASN A 174 6.56 -17.71 -15.23
CA ASN A 174 7.49 -16.77 -14.61
C ASN A 174 8.23 -15.89 -15.63
N ASN A 175 8.55 -16.39 -16.83
CA ASN A 175 9.14 -15.61 -17.92
C ASN A 175 8.16 -14.60 -18.55
N ALA A 176 6.86 -14.81 -18.37
CA ALA A 176 5.82 -13.87 -18.81
C ALA A 176 5.43 -12.87 -17.71
N ASP A 177 6.26 -12.73 -16.67
CA ASP A 177 6.06 -11.83 -15.53
C ASP A 177 4.77 -12.13 -14.75
N MET A 178 4.31 -13.39 -14.83
CA MET A 178 3.25 -13.92 -13.99
C MET A 178 3.89 -14.69 -12.83
N ASN A 179 3.49 -14.37 -11.62
CA ASN A 179 4.06 -14.97 -10.42
C ASN A 179 3.34 -16.30 -10.09
N MET A 180 4.08 -17.41 -10.06
CA MET A 180 3.56 -18.70 -9.61
C MET A 180 4.54 -19.40 -8.65
N LEU A 181 4.04 -19.79 -7.47
CA LEU A 181 4.78 -20.39 -6.33
C LEU A 181 5.81 -19.46 -5.67
N PHE A 182 6.66 -18.85 -6.47
CA PHE A 182 7.72 -17.94 -6.05
C PHE A 182 7.94 -16.87 -7.13
N ASN A 183 8.39 -15.70 -6.72
CA ASN A 183 8.91 -14.70 -7.64
C ASN A 183 10.43 -14.82 -7.73
N TRP A 184 10.98 -14.29 -8.81
CA TRP A 184 12.41 -14.16 -8.99
C TRP A 184 12.71 -12.81 -9.62
N TYR A 185 13.91 -12.29 -9.35
CA TYR A 185 14.38 -11.06 -9.94
C TYR A 185 15.90 -10.98 -9.86
N VAL A 186 16.49 -10.10 -10.66
CA VAL A 186 17.91 -9.78 -10.59
C VAL A 186 18.03 -8.35 -10.08
N ASP A 187 18.74 -8.18 -8.97
CA ASP A 187 18.99 -6.87 -8.38
C ASP A 187 20.43 -6.80 -7.86
N VAL A 188 20.84 -5.62 -7.42
CA VAL A 188 22.11 -5.40 -6.75
C VAL A 188 22.19 -6.31 -5.52
N ASP A 189 23.30 -7.04 -5.41
CA ASP A 189 23.53 -7.90 -4.26
C ASP A 189 23.57 -7.06 -2.98
N SER A 190 22.70 -7.37 -2.03
CA SER A 190 22.57 -6.67 -0.75
C SER A 190 23.83 -6.77 0.11
N TRP A 191 24.66 -7.78 -0.13
CA TRP A 191 25.94 -8.01 0.53
C TRP A 191 27.12 -7.44 -0.26
N ASN A 192 27.00 -7.26 -1.58
CA ASN A 192 28.04 -6.71 -2.43
C ASN A 192 27.46 -5.85 -3.57
N GLN A 193 27.39 -4.54 -3.33
CA GLN A 193 26.79 -3.58 -4.25
C GLN A 193 27.53 -3.39 -5.59
N THR A 194 28.63 -4.11 -5.83
CA THR A 194 29.38 -4.08 -7.10
C THR A 194 28.96 -5.15 -8.10
N ARG A 195 28.08 -6.07 -7.70
CA ARG A 195 27.54 -7.15 -8.54
C ARG A 195 26.03 -7.25 -8.44
N TYR A 196 25.45 -7.98 -9.37
CA TYR A 196 24.06 -8.41 -9.31
C TYR A 196 23.97 -9.79 -8.66
N ALA A 197 22.88 -10.04 -7.95
CA ALA A 197 22.49 -11.35 -7.46
C ALA A 197 21.13 -11.74 -8.05
N PHE A 198 20.91 -13.06 -8.12
CA PHE A 198 19.62 -13.63 -8.43
C PHE A 198 18.86 -13.84 -7.13
N PHE A 199 17.67 -13.27 -7.04
CA PHE A 199 16.83 -13.36 -5.86
C PHE A 199 15.62 -14.23 -6.12
N PHE A 200 15.18 -14.90 -5.05
CA PHE A 200 14.01 -15.74 -5.02
C PHE A 200 13.19 -15.39 -3.79
N ARG A 201 11.89 -15.12 -3.95
CA ARG A 201 10.99 -14.87 -2.81
C ARG A 201 9.70 -15.66 -2.94
N PRO A 202 9.03 -15.97 -1.81
CA PRO A 202 7.65 -16.43 -1.86
C PRO A 202 6.76 -15.42 -2.61
N VAL A 203 5.79 -15.92 -3.38
CA VAL A 203 4.73 -15.04 -3.94
C VAL A 203 3.78 -14.59 -2.87
N SER A 204 3.24 -13.38 -2.98
CA SER A 204 2.12 -12.97 -2.13
C SER A 204 0.87 -13.80 -2.44
N SER A 205 0.06 -14.04 -1.42
CA SER A 205 -1.24 -14.70 -1.59
C SER A 205 -2.20 -13.84 -2.41
N THR A 206 -3.08 -14.46 -3.19
CA THR A 206 -4.04 -13.74 -4.07
C THR A 206 -5.02 -12.86 -3.28
N ILE A 207 -5.36 -13.29 -2.06
CA ILE A 207 -6.15 -12.51 -1.11
C ILE A 207 -5.35 -12.33 0.19
N SER A 208 -5.80 -11.43 1.06
CA SER A 208 -5.15 -11.19 2.35
C SER A 208 -4.89 -12.49 3.12
N GLU A 209 -3.63 -12.69 3.53
CA GLU A 209 -3.20 -13.83 4.34
C GLU A 209 -4.01 -13.96 5.64
N ALA A 210 -4.46 -12.84 6.22
CA ALA A 210 -5.32 -12.85 7.39
C ALA A 210 -6.67 -13.54 7.12
N VAL A 211 -7.22 -13.41 5.90
CA VAL A 211 -8.44 -14.14 5.50
C VAL A 211 -8.17 -15.64 5.45
N LEU A 212 -7.06 -16.03 4.81
CA LEU A 212 -6.69 -17.43 4.60
C LEU A 212 -6.34 -18.14 5.92
N THR A 213 -5.62 -17.47 6.81
CA THR A 213 -5.09 -18.06 8.05
C THR A 213 -6.08 -18.02 9.22
N ASP A 214 -6.94 -17.00 9.33
CA ASP A 214 -8.00 -16.97 10.34
C ASP A 214 -9.07 -18.01 10.00
N GLY A 215 -9.62 -18.00 8.77
CA GLY A 215 -10.56 -18.96 8.20
C GLY A 215 -11.88 -19.22 8.96
N GLN A 216 -11.96 -18.83 10.24
CA GLN A 216 -13.00 -19.19 11.18
C GLN A 216 -13.88 -18.01 11.56
N SER A 217 -13.32 -16.80 11.58
CA SER A 217 -14.11 -15.61 11.83
C SER A 217 -15.18 -15.41 10.78
N LYS A 218 -16.26 -14.72 11.17
CA LYS A 218 -17.35 -14.36 10.26
C LYS A 218 -16.84 -13.52 9.08
N TRP A 219 -15.84 -12.67 9.32
CA TRP A 219 -15.24 -11.85 8.28
C TRP A 219 -14.44 -12.71 7.30
N ALA A 220 -13.57 -13.60 7.79
CA ALA A 220 -12.77 -14.49 6.95
C ALA A 220 -13.65 -15.41 6.09
N LYS A 221 -14.63 -16.09 6.70
CA LYS A 221 -15.59 -16.95 5.98
C LYS A 221 -16.34 -16.23 4.86
N LYS A 222 -16.72 -14.97 5.10
CA LYS A 222 -17.41 -14.15 4.10
C LYS A 222 -16.50 -13.85 2.90
N HIS A 223 -15.24 -13.48 3.14
CA HIS A 223 -14.30 -13.15 2.06
C HIS A 223 -13.81 -14.39 1.32
N LEU A 224 -13.62 -15.52 2.01
CA LEU A 224 -13.38 -16.82 1.36
C LEU A 224 -14.53 -17.22 0.44
N GLY A 225 -15.78 -16.96 0.84
CA GLY A 225 -16.94 -17.16 -0.03
C GLY A 225 -16.89 -16.31 -1.30
N TYR A 226 -16.56 -15.02 -1.19
CA TYR A 226 -16.41 -14.16 -2.37
C TYR A 226 -15.25 -14.60 -3.28
N PHE A 227 -14.14 -15.04 -2.71
CA PHE A 227 -13.02 -15.54 -3.49
C PHE A 227 -13.36 -16.86 -4.20
N HIS A 228 -14.07 -17.77 -3.52
CA HIS A 228 -14.61 -18.98 -4.14
C HIS A 228 -15.49 -18.65 -5.34
N ASP A 229 -16.49 -17.79 -5.15
CA ASP A 229 -17.43 -17.42 -6.21
C ASP A 229 -16.74 -16.73 -7.40
N PHE A 230 -15.70 -15.95 -7.13
CA PHE A 230 -14.85 -15.35 -8.16
C PHE A 230 -14.11 -16.41 -8.99
N ILE A 231 -13.48 -17.39 -8.35
CA ILE A 231 -12.77 -18.48 -9.06
C ILE A 231 -13.75 -19.32 -9.87
N VAL A 232 -14.92 -19.67 -9.30
CA VAL A 232 -15.98 -20.38 -10.03
C VAL A 232 -16.37 -19.60 -11.30
N ALA A 233 -16.59 -18.29 -11.19
CA ALA A 233 -16.94 -17.47 -12.33
C ALA A 233 -15.85 -17.49 -13.42
N LEU A 234 -14.58 -17.39 -13.04
CA LEU A 234 -13.45 -17.48 -13.99
C LEU A 234 -13.38 -18.84 -14.66
N ALA A 235 -13.48 -19.94 -13.90
CA ALA A 235 -13.42 -21.30 -14.43
C ALA A 235 -14.59 -21.57 -15.40
N THR A 236 -15.81 -21.17 -15.05
CA THR A 236 -16.97 -21.28 -15.94
C THR A 236 -16.81 -20.46 -17.21
N LEU A 237 -16.27 -19.24 -17.12
CA LEU A 237 -15.96 -18.41 -18.30
C LEU A 237 -14.91 -19.04 -19.21
N SER A 238 -14.00 -19.83 -18.64
CA SER A 238 -12.99 -20.62 -19.36
C SER A 238 -13.55 -21.94 -19.92
N GLY A 239 -14.83 -22.26 -19.69
CA GLY A 239 -15.53 -23.40 -20.30
C GLY A 239 -15.66 -24.64 -19.42
N TYR A 240 -15.29 -24.57 -18.15
CA TYR A 240 -15.46 -25.67 -17.19
C TYR A 240 -16.94 -25.78 -16.77
N ASP A 241 -17.41 -27.00 -16.51
CA ASP A 241 -18.73 -27.22 -15.92
C ASP A 241 -18.79 -26.78 -14.46
N ASP A 242 -20.00 -26.51 -13.96
CA ASP A 242 -20.25 -25.97 -12.62
C ASP A 242 -19.65 -26.82 -11.48
N ASP A 243 -19.69 -28.15 -11.61
CA ASP A 243 -19.19 -29.05 -10.57
C ASP A 243 -17.66 -29.01 -10.51
N THR A 244 -17.00 -29.06 -11.68
CA THR A 244 -15.54 -28.95 -11.80
C THR A 244 -15.05 -27.58 -11.36
N ALA A 245 -15.69 -26.49 -11.81
CA ALA A 245 -15.36 -25.13 -11.40
C ALA A 245 -15.45 -24.94 -9.88
N ALA A 246 -16.48 -25.50 -9.24
CA ALA A 246 -16.63 -25.45 -7.79
C ALA A 246 -15.57 -26.29 -7.06
N GLU A 247 -15.17 -27.44 -7.62
CA GLU A 247 -14.08 -28.25 -7.07
C GLU A 247 -12.73 -27.55 -7.17
N ASP A 248 -12.40 -26.99 -8.33
CA ASP A 248 -11.16 -26.25 -8.56
C ASP A 248 -11.07 -25.02 -7.66
N ALA A 249 -12.17 -24.29 -7.47
CA ALA A 249 -12.22 -23.17 -6.52
C ALA A 249 -11.86 -23.60 -5.09
N ARG A 250 -12.32 -24.77 -4.64
CA ARG A 250 -11.94 -25.32 -3.32
C ARG A 250 -10.47 -25.73 -3.28
N ASN A 251 -9.95 -26.31 -4.36
CA ASN A 251 -8.56 -26.72 -4.47
C ASN A 251 -7.62 -25.51 -4.44
N VAL A 252 -7.93 -24.46 -5.21
CA VAL A 252 -7.18 -23.19 -5.22
C VAL A 252 -7.13 -22.57 -3.83
N ILE A 253 -8.28 -22.45 -3.16
CA ILE A 253 -8.34 -21.91 -1.79
C ILE A 253 -7.49 -22.76 -0.84
N SER A 254 -7.53 -24.09 -0.98
CA SER A 254 -6.72 -24.99 -0.15
C SER A 254 -5.21 -24.77 -0.37
N VAL A 255 -4.77 -24.64 -1.63
CA VAL A 255 -3.36 -24.39 -1.97
C VAL A 255 -2.91 -23.01 -1.44
N GLU A 256 -3.66 -21.96 -1.74
CA GLU A 256 -3.41 -20.59 -1.23
C GLU A 256 -3.34 -20.56 0.31
N THR A 257 -4.24 -21.27 0.97
CA THR A 257 -4.23 -21.35 2.45
C THR A 257 -2.97 -22.03 2.97
N GLN A 258 -2.53 -23.12 2.34
CA GLN A 258 -1.28 -23.80 2.73
C GLN A 258 -0.06 -22.90 2.49
N LEU A 259 -0.02 -22.17 1.37
CA LEU A 259 1.06 -21.22 1.10
C LEU A 259 1.10 -20.11 2.16
N ALA A 260 -0.04 -19.48 2.46
CA ALA A 260 -0.14 -18.41 3.45
C ALA A 260 0.33 -18.85 4.84
N PHE A 261 -0.03 -20.05 5.29
CA PHE A 261 0.44 -20.57 6.59
C PHE A 261 1.96 -20.76 6.65
N ASN A 262 2.60 -21.12 5.54
CA ASN A 262 4.05 -21.31 5.49
C ASN A 262 4.83 -19.98 5.35
N GLN A 263 4.18 -18.90 4.92
CA GLN A 263 4.79 -17.56 4.80
C GLN A 263 4.75 -16.77 6.11
N ASN A 264 3.74 -16.98 6.94
CA ASN A 264 3.46 -16.20 8.16
C ASN A 264 4.51 -16.36 9.29
N GLY A 265 5.64 -17.03 9.03
CA GLY A 265 6.72 -17.31 9.98
C GLY A 265 8.09 -16.77 9.60
N THR A 266 8.25 -16.09 8.46
CA THR A 266 9.53 -15.45 8.09
C THR A 266 9.67 -14.13 8.82
N GLU A 267 9.98 -14.18 10.12
CA GLU A 267 10.48 -13.02 10.84
C GLU A 267 11.77 -12.53 10.16
N SER A 268 11.86 -11.22 9.96
CA SER A 268 12.92 -10.56 9.18
C SER A 268 14.30 -11.14 9.45
N GLY A 269 14.92 -11.66 8.41
CA GLY A 269 16.35 -11.96 8.35
C GLY A 269 16.84 -11.55 6.97
N TYR A 270 18.02 -10.96 6.92
CA TYR A 270 18.72 -10.56 5.71
C TYR A 270 18.68 -11.64 4.61
N ASP A 271 18.89 -11.22 3.35
CA ASP A 271 18.95 -12.16 2.21
C ASP A 271 19.97 -13.27 2.49
N GLN A 272 19.54 -14.52 2.33
CA GLN A 272 20.39 -15.67 2.55
C GLN A 272 21.00 -16.13 1.23
N TRP A 273 22.31 -16.33 1.21
CA TRP A 273 22.99 -16.98 0.10
C TRP A 273 22.63 -18.46 0.11
N VAL A 274 22.14 -18.94 -1.03
CA VAL A 274 21.86 -20.36 -1.27
C VAL A 274 22.44 -20.74 -2.62
N ASP A 275 23.03 -21.93 -2.69
CA ASP A 275 23.47 -22.52 -3.95
C ASP A 275 22.38 -23.47 -4.50
N ARG A 276 22.64 -23.99 -5.69
CA ARG A 276 21.71 -24.87 -6.36
C ARG A 276 21.57 -26.22 -5.66
N ASP A 277 22.64 -26.73 -5.07
CA ASP A 277 22.63 -28.00 -4.33
C ASP A 277 21.72 -27.90 -3.11
N TYR A 278 21.77 -26.78 -2.39
CA TYR A 278 20.89 -26.48 -1.26
C TYR A 278 19.41 -26.50 -1.67
N LEU A 279 19.05 -25.81 -2.76
CA LEU A 279 17.67 -25.80 -3.26
C LEU A 279 17.17 -27.22 -3.61
N GLN A 280 18.03 -28.03 -4.23
CA GLN A 280 17.70 -29.40 -4.60
C GLN A 280 17.53 -30.32 -3.39
N ILE A 281 18.23 -30.06 -2.28
CA ILE A 281 18.10 -30.79 -1.01
C ILE A 281 16.82 -30.40 -0.28
N GLU A 282 16.54 -29.10 -0.16
CA GLU A 282 15.38 -28.60 0.59
C GLU A 282 14.07 -28.83 -0.16
N ILE A 283 14.09 -28.76 -1.49
CA ILE A 283 12.91 -28.91 -2.34
C ILE A 283 13.21 -29.93 -3.44
N PRO A 284 13.33 -31.23 -3.10
CA PRO A 284 13.73 -32.27 -4.04
C PRO A 284 12.64 -32.61 -5.06
N SER A 285 11.40 -32.19 -4.82
CA SER A 285 10.27 -32.43 -5.71
C SER A 285 10.23 -31.49 -6.91
N PHE A 286 10.95 -30.37 -6.89
CA PHE A 286 10.97 -29.41 -7.98
C PHE A 286 12.21 -29.61 -8.85
N ASP A 287 12.04 -29.62 -10.17
CA ASP A 287 13.15 -29.77 -11.11
C ASP A 287 13.81 -28.40 -11.35
N TRP A 288 14.74 -28.06 -10.47
CA TRP A 288 15.38 -26.76 -10.48
C TRP A 288 16.18 -26.53 -11.76
N ASP A 289 16.95 -27.51 -12.21
CA ASP A 289 17.80 -27.40 -13.41
C ASP A 289 16.97 -27.10 -14.66
N VAL A 290 15.86 -27.83 -14.85
CA VAL A 290 14.89 -27.53 -15.92
C VAL A 290 14.37 -26.10 -15.79
N TRP A 291 14.03 -25.64 -14.59
CA TRP A 291 13.49 -24.29 -14.40
C TRP A 291 14.52 -23.20 -14.72
N PHE A 292 15.76 -23.27 -14.19
CA PHE A 292 16.78 -22.24 -14.47
C PHE A 292 17.23 -22.24 -15.92
N ASP A 293 17.36 -23.41 -16.56
CA ASP A 293 17.66 -23.47 -17.98
C ASP A 293 16.54 -22.80 -18.80
N ALA A 294 15.28 -23.04 -18.45
CA ALA A 294 14.12 -22.48 -19.14
C ALA A 294 13.97 -20.95 -18.96
N ILE A 295 14.40 -20.39 -17.82
CA ILE A 295 14.45 -18.93 -17.62
C ILE A 295 15.74 -18.28 -18.14
N GLY A 296 16.67 -19.06 -18.70
CA GLY A 296 17.93 -18.55 -19.26
C GLY A 296 19.04 -18.28 -18.24
N PHE A 297 18.93 -18.84 -17.03
CA PHE A 297 19.87 -18.69 -15.91
C PHE A 297 20.53 -20.01 -15.50
N GLY A 298 20.72 -20.94 -16.43
CA GLY A 298 21.25 -22.29 -16.17
C GLY A 298 22.60 -22.38 -15.45
N THR A 299 23.37 -21.29 -15.37
CA THR A 299 24.65 -21.24 -14.65
C THR A 299 24.55 -20.66 -13.24
N VAL A 300 23.40 -20.10 -12.85
CA VAL A 300 23.23 -19.45 -11.54
C VAL A 300 23.19 -20.46 -10.42
N GLY A 301 23.91 -20.19 -9.33
CA GLY A 301 23.96 -21.06 -8.14
C GLY A 301 24.81 -22.33 -8.33
N LEU A 302 25.47 -22.47 -9.49
CA LEU A 302 26.46 -23.53 -9.77
C LEU A 302 27.90 -23.04 -9.61
N GLU A 303 28.08 -21.74 -9.41
CA GLU A 303 29.40 -21.17 -9.14
C GLU A 303 29.88 -21.65 -7.76
N PRO A 304 31.18 -21.96 -7.60
CA PRO A 304 31.75 -22.21 -6.28
C PRO A 304 31.42 -21.03 -5.38
N ASP A 305 30.97 -21.28 -4.15
CA ASP A 305 30.66 -20.22 -3.20
C ASP A 305 31.84 -19.22 -3.16
N PRO A 306 31.64 -17.97 -3.63
CA PRO A 306 32.71 -16.98 -3.68
C PRO A 306 33.25 -16.63 -2.29
N ASN A 307 32.56 -17.08 -1.24
CA ASN A 307 32.88 -16.87 0.16
C ASN A 307 33.48 -18.10 0.84
N ALA A 308 33.71 -19.20 0.12
CA ALA A 308 34.19 -20.49 0.65
C ALA A 308 35.53 -20.43 1.40
N THR A 309 36.20 -19.28 1.48
CA THR A 309 37.39 -19.09 2.33
C THR A 309 37.12 -18.50 3.71
N ASP A 310 36.01 -17.81 3.94
CA ASP A 310 35.68 -17.25 5.26
C ASP A 310 34.16 -17.05 5.34
N VAL A 311 33.43 -18.11 5.72
CA VAL A 311 32.01 -17.99 6.11
C VAL A 311 31.83 -18.16 7.62
N ASP A 312 30.88 -17.43 8.22
CA ASP A 312 30.50 -17.59 9.62
C ASP A 312 29.75 -18.92 9.86
N ASP A 313 29.39 -19.18 11.12
CA ASP A 313 28.69 -20.40 11.53
C ASP A 313 27.29 -20.57 10.87
N TYR A 314 26.83 -19.57 10.10
CA TYR A 314 25.59 -19.56 9.32
C TYR A 314 25.83 -19.58 7.80
N GLY A 315 27.06 -19.80 7.33
CA GLY A 315 27.38 -19.84 5.90
C GLY A 315 27.47 -18.46 5.25
N GLN A 316 27.64 -17.38 6.03
CA GLN A 316 27.73 -16.00 5.52
C GLN A 316 29.18 -15.59 5.29
N PRO A 317 29.56 -14.95 4.16
CA PRO A 317 30.88 -14.33 4.03
C PRO A 317 31.21 -13.43 5.21
N PHE A 318 32.39 -13.62 5.82
CA PHE A 318 33.05 -12.55 6.55
C PHE A 318 33.55 -11.51 5.54
N ASP A 319 33.39 -10.22 5.90
CA ASP A 319 33.92 -9.04 5.21
C ASP A 319 35.29 -9.24 4.51
#